data_AF-A0A2D9IR48-F1
#
_entry.id   AF-A0A2D9IR48-F1
#
_cell.length_a   1.000
_cell.length_b   1.000
_cell.length_c   1.000
_cell.angle_alpha   90.00
_cell.angle_beta   90.00
_cell.angle_gamma   90.00
#
_symmetry.space_group_name_H-M   'P 1'
#
loop_
_entity.id
_entity.type
_entity.pdbx_description
1 polymer ?
#
loop_
_entity_poly.entity_id
_entity_poly.type
_entity_poly.pdbx_seq_one_letter_code
_entity_poly.pdbx_strand_id
1 'polypeptide(L)'
;IPAVFAFSDGQPVDGFMGAKTEPEVEKFFEALIKKFSKNNSSFYEEINNFLLEERFEEAKSAVVEIIKTNPSAENYSLLIRSIIGLGDLKEVQQVIESLTPELLKDTNVKNAISSYELIKNNKIEGSKEDTLDKIKENPSDLDSKIDYSKILFNENNFAECIDVLLEIYKKDKEWKDGYAKKQLLSIFEHLGSENELSKKGRRALTSLIFV
;
A
#
# COMPACT_ATOMS: atom_id res chain seq x y z
N ILE A 1 -32.40 -48.44 -7.54
CA ILE A 1 -32.63 -47.10 -6.92
C ILE A 1 -31.26 -46.56 -6.55
N PRO A 2 -30.69 -45.59 -7.30
CA PRO A 2 -29.49 -44.90 -6.85
C PRO A 2 -29.86 -43.87 -5.78
N ALA A 3 -28.97 -43.67 -4.81
CA ALA A 3 -29.01 -42.58 -3.85
C ALA A 3 -27.64 -41.91 -3.84
N VAL A 4 -27.63 -40.58 -3.89
CA VAL A 4 -26.41 -39.76 -3.90
C VAL A 4 -26.45 -38.89 -2.65
N PHE A 5 -25.35 -38.90 -1.90
CA PHE A 5 -25.18 -38.08 -0.70
C PHE A 5 -23.94 -37.22 -0.84
N ALA A 6 -24.05 -35.96 -0.45
CA ALA A 6 -22.95 -35.03 -0.32
C ALA A 6 -22.49 -34.99 1.13
N PHE A 7 -21.18 -34.97 1.32
CA PHE A 7 -20.54 -34.89 2.64
C PHE A 7 -19.63 -33.66 2.68
N SER A 8 -19.60 -32.97 3.81
CA SER A 8 -18.66 -31.89 4.13
C SER A 8 -18.15 -32.09 5.55
N ASP A 9 -16.84 -31.99 5.76
CA ASP A 9 -16.18 -32.25 7.06
C ASP A 9 -16.60 -33.58 7.73
N GLY A 10 -16.78 -34.62 6.91
CA GLY A 10 -17.17 -35.96 7.38
C GLY A 10 -18.63 -36.10 7.80
N GLN A 11 -19.44 -35.04 7.68
CA GLN A 11 -20.88 -35.03 7.98
C GLN A 11 -21.70 -35.03 6.67
N PRO A 12 -22.80 -35.80 6.57
CA PRO A 12 -23.70 -35.72 5.43
C PRO A 12 -24.46 -34.38 5.46
N VAL A 13 -24.43 -33.67 4.34
CA VAL A 13 -24.96 -32.29 4.27
C VAL A 13 -26.14 -32.10 3.31
N ASP A 14 -26.26 -32.99 2.32
CA ASP A 14 -27.39 -33.03 1.39
C ASP A 14 -27.40 -34.37 0.63
N GLY A 15 -28.46 -34.63 -0.14
CA GLY A 15 -28.54 -35.79 -1.01
C GLY A 15 -29.85 -35.89 -1.77
N PHE A 16 -29.87 -36.75 -2.77
CA PHE A 16 -31.10 -37.10 -3.50
C PHE A 16 -31.21 -38.60 -3.75
N MET A 17 -32.44 -39.07 -3.88
CA MET A 17 -32.76 -40.46 -4.20
C MET A 17 -33.49 -40.55 -5.54
N GLY A 18 -33.21 -41.61 -6.28
CA GLY A 18 -33.76 -41.83 -7.63
C GLY A 18 -32.89 -41.22 -8.72
N ALA A 19 -33.15 -41.61 -9.96
CA ALA A 19 -32.47 -41.03 -11.12
C ALA A 19 -32.90 -39.58 -11.32
N LYS A 20 -31.94 -38.70 -11.57
CA LYS A 20 -32.15 -37.28 -11.86
C LYS A 20 -31.65 -36.97 -13.26
N THR A 21 -32.25 -35.94 -13.87
CA THR A 21 -31.77 -35.41 -15.14
C THR A 21 -30.48 -34.61 -14.93
N GLU A 22 -29.66 -34.49 -15.96
CA GLU A 22 -28.39 -33.75 -15.91
C GLU A 22 -28.55 -32.32 -15.34
N PRO A 23 -29.55 -31.51 -15.75
CA PRO A 23 -29.75 -30.18 -15.19
C PRO A 23 -30.13 -30.17 -13.70
N GLU A 24 -30.79 -31.22 -13.21
CA GLU A 24 -31.11 -31.35 -11.78
C GLU A 24 -29.87 -31.72 -10.96
N VAL A 25 -28.98 -32.53 -11.53
CA VAL A 25 -27.70 -32.89 -10.90
C VAL A 25 -26.76 -31.69 -10.88
N GLU A 26 -26.70 -30.91 -11.97
CA GLU A 26 -25.90 -29.68 -12.04
C GLU A 26 -26.34 -28.66 -10.99
N LYS A 27 -27.64 -28.38 -10.91
CA LYS A 27 -28.22 -27.50 -9.87
C LYS A 27 -27.93 -27.97 -8.45
N PHE A 28 -27.91 -29.29 -8.23
CA PHE A 28 -27.57 -29.87 -6.93
C PHE A 28 -26.11 -29.58 -6.56
N PHE A 29 -25.17 -29.74 -7.49
CA PHE A 29 -23.77 -29.37 -7.26
C PHE A 29 -23.57 -27.86 -7.11
N GLU A 30 -24.23 -27.02 -7.91
CA GLU A 30 -24.17 -25.56 -7.76
C GLU A 30 -24.64 -25.11 -6.38
N ALA A 31 -25.75 -25.68 -5.88
CA ALA A 31 -26.26 -25.38 -4.56
C ALA A 31 -25.30 -25.81 -3.44
N LEU A 32 -24.66 -26.98 -3.59
CA LEU A 32 -23.64 -27.46 -2.65
C LEU A 32 -22.39 -26.61 -2.66
N ILE A 33 -21.89 -26.23 -3.84
CA ILE A 33 -20.74 -25.32 -3.97
C ILE A 33 -21.10 -23.96 -3.35
N LYS A 34 -22.29 -23.43 -3.59
CA LYS A 34 -22.71 -22.16 -2.96
C LYS A 34 -22.83 -22.24 -1.44
N LYS A 35 -23.25 -23.39 -0.91
CA LYS A 35 -23.53 -23.61 0.52
C LYS A 35 -22.30 -24.05 1.31
N PHE A 36 -21.36 -24.74 0.68
CA PHE A 36 -20.19 -25.39 1.30
C PHE A 36 -18.86 -25.09 0.62
N SER A 37 -18.81 -24.28 -0.44
CA SER A 37 -17.60 -23.50 -0.65
C SER A 37 -17.41 -22.77 0.66
N LYS A 38 -16.35 -23.12 1.40
CA LYS A 38 -15.87 -22.30 2.51
C LYS A 38 -15.93 -20.89 1.97
N ASN A 39 -16.82 -20.06 2.57
CA ASN A 39 -17.06 -18.73 2.07
C ASN A 39 -15.71 -18.14 1.70
N ASN A 40 -15.54 -17.65 0.46
CA ASN A 40 -14.34 -16.88 0.15
C ASN A 40 -14.15 -15.75 1.19
N SER A 41 -15.23 -15.31 1.87
CA SER A 41 -15.17 -14.47 3.07
C SER A 41 -14.25 -15.01 4.16
N SER A 42 -14.29 -16.31 4.51
CA SER A 42 -13.41 -16.89 5.54
C SER A 42 -11.95 -16.91 5.10
N PHE A 43 -11.67 -17.13 3.80
CA PHE A 43 -10.31 -17.08 3.28
C PHE A 43 -9.79 -15.64 3.28
N TYR A 44 -10.56 -14.69 2.75
CA TYR A 44 -10.17 -13.28 2.76
C TYR A 44 -10.08 -12.71 4.16
N GLU A 45 -10.95 -13.12 5.09
CA GLU A 45 -10.84 -12.80 6.51
C GLU A 45 -9.53 -13.34 7.10
N GLU A 46 -9.14 -14.58 6.78
CA GLU A 46 -7.87 -15.16 7.23
C GLU A 46 -6.65 -14.41 6.67
N ILE A 47 -6.63 -14.08 5.37
CA ILE A 47 -5.57 -13.24 4.78
C ILE A 47 -5.52 -11.87 5.45
N ASN A 48 -6.67 -11.23 5.65
CA ASN A 48 -6.74 -9.94 6.32
C ASN A 48 -6.25 -10.02 7.77
N ASN A 49 -6.54 -11.12 8.48
CA ASN A 49 -6.01 -11.36 9.82
C ASN A 49 -4.48 -11.52 9.78
N PHE A 50 -3.93 -12.26 8.83
CA PHE A 50 -2.47 -12.34 8.66
C PHE A 50 -1.85 -10.96 8.39
N LEU A 51 -2.47 -10.13 7.55
CA LEU A 51 -2.01 -8.75 7.32
C LEU A 51 -2.06 -7.88 8.59
N LEU A 52 -3.12 -8.01 9.40
CA LEU A 52 -3.28 -7.27 10.65
C LEU A 52 -2.31 -7.74 11.75
N GLU A 53 -1.98 -9.03 11.77
CA GLU A 53 -1.03 -9.66 12.69
C GLU A 53 0.43 -9.56 12.22
N GLU A 54 0.70 -8.79 11.15
CA GLU A 54 2.03 -8.64 10.52
C GLU A 54 2.66 -9.96 10.03
N ARG A 55 1.82 -10.97 9.82
CA ARG A 55 2.15 -12.31 9.31
C ARG A 55 2.20 -12.31 7.79
N PHE A 56 3.04 -11.45 7.24
CA PHE A 56 3.03 -11.10 5.82
C PHE A 56 3.48 -12.24 4.90
N GLU A 57 4.39 -13.12 5.35
CA GLU A 57 4.80 -14.30 4.57
C GLU A 57 3.66 -15.31 4.42
N GLU A 58 2.87 -15.51 5.48
CA GLU A 58 1.70 -16.39 5.44
C GLU A 58 0.62 -15.81 4.54
N ALA A 59 0.35 -14.50 4.65
CA ALA A 59 -0.56 -13.79 3.74
C ALA A 59 -0.11 -13.93 2.27
N LYS A 60 1.16 -13.64 1.98
CA LYS A 60 1.73 -13.75 0.64
C LYS A 60 1.58 -15.17 0.08
N SER A 61 2.00 -16.17 0.85
CA SER A 61 1.98 -17.57 0.43
C SER A 61 0.56 -18.04 0.09
N ALA A 62 -0.41 -17.72 0.94
CA ALA A 62 -1.80 -18.10 0.73
C ALA A 62 -2.42 -17.35 -0.47
N VAL A 63 -2.09 -16.06 -0.65
CA VAL A 63 -2.59 -15.28 -1.79
C VAL A 63 -1.99 -15.76 -3.13
N VAL A 64 -0.70 -16.11 -3.15
CA VAL A 64 -0.06 -16.67 -4.35
C VAL A 64 -0.74 -17.96 -4.80
N GLU A 65 -1.14 -18.82 -3.86
CA GLU A 65 -1.82 -20.07 -4.18
C GLU A 65 -3.20 -19.82 -4.80
N ILE A 66 -3.98 -18.87 -4.28
CA ILE A 66 -5.30 -18.57 -4.85
C ILE A 66 -5.20 -17.90 -6.22
N ILE A 67 -4.18 -17.08 -6.48
CA ILE A 67 -4.00 -16.43 -7.79
C ILE A 67 -3.82 -17.45 -8.92
N LYS A 68 -3.21 -18.62 -8.64
CA LYS A 68 -3.03 -19.68 -9.64
C LYS A 68 -4.34 -20.21 -10.20
N THR A 69 -5.39 -20.23 -9.39
CA THR A 69 -6.71 -20.78 -9.75
C THR A 69 -7.76 -19.70 -10.00
N ASN A 70 -7.63 -18.54 -9.34
CA ASN A 70 -8.57 -17.43 -9.42
C ASN A 70 -7.82 -16.08 -9.46
N PRO A 71 -7.22 -15.71 -10.61
CA PRO A 71 -6.58 -14.42 -10.77
C PRO A 71 -7.62 -13.29 -10.77
N SER A 72 -7.57 -12.42 -9.78
CA SER A 72 -8.52 -11.31 -9.61
C SER A 72 -7.83 -10.06 -9.08
N ALA A 73 -8.43 -8.88 -9.30
CA ALA A 73 -7.91 -7.61 -8.81
C ALA A 73 -7.83 -7.56 -7.27
N GLU A 74 -8.79 -8.18 -6.58
CA GLU A 74 -8.77 -8.33 -5.12
C GLU A 74 -7.57 -9.16 -4.66
N ASN A 75 -7.30 -10.30 -5.29
CA ASN A 75 -6.17 -11.16 -4.96
C ASN A 75 -4.82 -10.49 -5.23
N TYR A 76 -4.68 -9.79 -6.36
CA TYR A 76 -3.45 -9.03 -6.62
C TYR A 76 -3.28 -7.85 -5.67
N SER A 77 -4.36 -7.20 -5.22
CA SER A 77 -4.29 -6.16 -4.19
C SER A 77 -3.77 -6.71 -2.86
N LEU A 78 -4.26 -7.88 -2.43
CA LEU A 78 -3.79 -8.55 -1.22
C LEU A 78 -2.33 -9.01 -1.34
N LEU A 79 -1.92 -9.50 -2.51
CA LEU A 79 -0.52 -9.87 -2.77
C LEU A 79 0.41 -8.66 -2.62
N ILE A 80 0.06 -7.55 -3.28
CA ILE A 80 0.83 -6.30 -3.19
C ILE A 80 0.95 -5.85 -1.73
N ARG A 81 -0.16 -5.83 -0.98
CA ARG A 81 -0.16 -5.44 0.45
C ARG A 81 0.72 -6.36 1.31
N SER A 82 0.70 -7.66 1.04
CA SER A 82 1.52 -8.64 1.75
C SER A 82 3.01 -8.38 1.51
N ILE A 83 3.41 -8.19 0.24
CA ILE A 83 4.82 -7.92 -0.12
C ILE A 83 5.27 -6.56 0.42
N ILE A 84 4.40 -5.54 0.43
CA ILE A 84 4.67 -4.25 1.08
C ILE A 84 5.02 -4.46 2.56
N GLY A 85 4.26 -5.28 3.29
CA GLY A 85 4.51 -5.58 4.70
C GLY A 85 5.87 -6.28 4.94
N LEU A 86 6.33 -7.09 3.98
CA LEU A 86 7.66 -7.69 3.99
C LEU A 86 8.80 -6.69 3.69
N GLY A 87 8.46 -5.48 3.22
CA GLY A 87 9.43 -4.46 2.83
C GLY A 87 10.14 -4.74 1.50
N ASP A 88 9.74 -5.78 0.76
CA ASP A 88 10.32 -6.11 -0.56
C ASP A 88 9.68 -5.27 -1.68
N LEU A 89 10.03 -3.98 -1.67
CA LEU A 89 9.54 -3.01 -2.65
C LEU A 89 9.92 -3.38 -4.10
N LYS A 90 11.00 -4.15 -4.29
CA LYS A 90 11.43 -4.60 -5.63
C LYS A 90 10.45 -5.64 -6.17
N GLU A 91 10.06 -6.60 -5.34
CA GLU A 91 9.07 -7.60 -5.70
C GLU A 91 7.69 -6.96 -5.95
N VAL A 92 7.29 -5.95 -5.15
CA VAL A 92 6.04 -5.20 -5.42
C VAL A 92 6.05 -4.62 -6.84
N GLN A 93 7.16 -4.00 -7.25
CA GLN A 93 7.29 -3.44 -8.59
C GLN A 93 7.16 -4.49 -9.69
N GLN A 94 7.81 -5.65 -9.52
CA GLN A 94 7.71 -6.76 -10.47
C GLN A 94 6.27 -7.26 -10.62
N VAL A 95 5.55 -7.37 -9.49
CA VAL A 95 4.12 -7.74 -9.53
C VAL A 95 3.32 -6.71 -10.31
N ILE A 96 3.49 -5.41 -10.03
CA ILE A 96 2.76 -4.34 -10.73
C ILE A 96 3.04 -4.36 -12.25
N GLU A 97 4.29 -4.55 -12.65
CA GLU A 97 4.71 -4.63 -14.06
C GLU A 97 4.12 -5.86 -14.79
N SER A 98 3.78 -6.91 -14.05
CA SER A 98 3.13 -8.12 -14.59
C SER A 98 1.61 -8.01 -14.75
N LEU A 99 0.98 -6.97 -14.18
CA LEU A 99 -0.48 -6.83 -14.20
C LEU A 99 -1.01 -6.40 -15.58
N THR A 100 -2.17 -6.92 -15.95
CA THR A 100 -2.85 -6.51 -17.18
C THR A 100 -3.46 -5.11 -17.04
N PRO A 101 -3.70 -4.38 -18.15
CA PRO A 101 -4.32 -3.06 -18.12
C PRO A 101 -5.72 -3.03 -17.50
N GLU A 102 -6.44 -4.16 -17.49
CA GLU A 102 -7.75 -4.29 -16.84
C GLU A 102 -7.61 -4.30 -15.31
N LEU A 103 -6.69 -5.11 -14.78
CA LEU A 103 -6.41 -5.17 -13.34
C LEU A 103 -5.88 -3.83 -12.81
N LEU A 104 -5.04 -3.14 -13.58
CA LEU A 104 -4.52 -1.81 -13.21
C LEU A 104 -5.60 -0.73 -13.12
N LYS A 105 -6.76 -0.92 -13.74
CA LYS A 105 -7.89 0.03 -13.66
C LYS A 105 -8.74 -0.17 -12.42
N ASP A 106 -8.67 -1.34 -11.79
CA ASP A 106 -9.46 -1.70 -10.62
C ASP A 106 -9.07 -0.86 -9.39
N THR A 107 -10.07 -0.50 -8.59
CA THR A 107 -9.90 0.36 -7.42
C THR A 107 -9.04 -0.31 -6.33
N ASN A 108 -9.17 -1.62 -6.11
CA ASN A 108 -8.40 -2.33 -5.07
C ASN A 108 -6.92 -2.35 -5.42
N VAL A 109 -6.58 -2.60 -6.68
CA VAL A 109 -5.19 -2.58 -7.17
C VAL A 109 -4.63 -1.17 -7.11
N LYS A 110 -5.36 -0.16 -7.59
CA LYS A 110 -4.95 1.25 -7.49
C LYS A 110 -4.64 1.68 -6.06
N ASN A 111 -5.48 1.29 -5.10
CA ASN A 111 -5.27 1.61 -3.69
C ASN A 111 -3.98 0.97 -3.15
N ALA A 112 -3.72 -0.31 -3.48
CA ALA A 112 -2.50 -0.98 -3.07
C ALA A 112 -1.23 -0.38 -3.71
N ILE A 113 -1.30 -0.02 -5.00
CA ILE A 113 -0.22 0.71 -5.70
C ILE A 113 0.02 2.08 -5.06
N SER A 114 -1.05 2.77 -4.66
CA SER A 114 -0.94 4.07 -3.98
C SER A 114 -0.23 3.94 -2.63
N SER A 115 -0.51 2.87 -1.87
CA SER A 115 0.21 2.54 -0.64
C SER A 115 1.69 2.22 -0.91
N TYR A 116 1.98 1.45 -1.95
CA TYR A 116 3.35 1.16 -2.39
C TYR A 116 4.10 2.45 -2.73
N GLU A 117 3.54 3.32 -3.57
CA GLU A 117 4.16 4.58 -3.96
C GLU A 117 4.35 5.50 -2.76
N LEU A 118 3.43 5.53 -1.80
CA LEU A 118 3.59 6.28 -0.56
C LEU A 118 4.81 5.77 0.23
N ILE A 119 4.94 4.45 0.41
CA ILE A 119 6.06 3.87 1.17
C ILE A 119 7.37 4.04 0.42
N LYS A 120 7.40 3.79 -0.88
CA LYS A 120 8.56 4.00 -1.75
C LYS A 120 9.04 5.44 -1.69
N ASN A 121 8.12 6.41 -1.78
CA ASN A 121 8.46 7.84 -1.73
C ASN A 121 8.85 8.32 -0.32
N ASN A 122 8.51 7.58 0.73
CA ASN A 122 8.86 7.91 2.12
C ASN A 122 10.00 7.04 2.69
N LYS A 123 10.50 6.07 1.93
CA LYS A 123 11.71 5.33 2.28
C LYS A 123 12.88 6.30 2.27
N ILE A 124 13.52 6.46 3.42
CA ILE A 124 14.73 7.25 3.55
C ILE A 124 15.88 6.37 3.02
N GLU A 125 16.53 6.79 1.93
CA GLU A 125 17.70 6.09 1.42
C GLU A 125 18.94 6.40 2.25
N GLY A 126 19.30 5.50 3.16
CA GLY A 126 20.56 5.53 3.89
C GLY A 126 20.48 6.25 5.24
N SER A 127 21.64 6.41 5.87
CA SER A 127 21.78 7.12 7.14
C SER A 127 21.72 8.64 6.93
N LYS A 128 21.63 9.38 8.04
CA LYS A 128 21.77 10.85 8.02
C LYS A 128 23.13 11.25 7.45
N GLU A 129 24.17 10.51 7.79
CA GLU A 129 25.52 10.71 7.27
C GLU A 129 25.57 10.53 5.75
N ASP A 130 25.01 9.43 5.22
CA ASP A 130 24.98 9.16 3.77
C ASP A 130 24.20 10.26 3.01
N THR A 131 23.08 10.71 3.58
CA THR A 131 22.26 11.78 3.00
C THR A 131 23.03 13.10 2.95
N LEU A 132 23.74 13.44 4.04
CA LEU A 132 24.56 14.64 4.11
C LEU A 132 25.73 14.60 3.12
N ASP A 133 26.36 13.43 2.92
CA ASP A 133 27.45 13.28 1.96
C ASP A 133 26.94 13.43 0.51
N LYS A 134 25.79 12.86 0.17
CA LYS A 134 25.13 13.11 -1.13
C LYS A 134 24.85 14.60 -1.35
N ILE A 135 24.39 15.33 -0.34
CA ILE A 135 24.16 16.79 -0.42
C ILE A 135 25.47 17.56 -0.59
N LYS A 136 26.56 17.15 0.07
CA LYS A 136 27.88 17.79 -0.11
C LYS A 136 28.41 17.59 -1.52
N GLU A 137 28.26 16.39 -2.08
CA GLU A 137 28.69 16.06 -3.44
C GLU A 137 27.84 16.77 -4.50
N ASN A 138 26.53 16.87 -4.27
CA ASN A 138 25.61 17.58 -5.14
C ASN A 138 24.62 18.47 -4.36
N PRO A 139 25.00 19.73 -4.06
CA PRO A 139 24.13 20.65 -3.31
C PRO A 139 22.83 21.06 -4.02
N SER A 140 22.69 20.73 -5.30
CA SER A 140 21.47 20.97 -6.08
C SER A 140 20.54 19.75 -6.15
N ASP A 141 20.91 18.62 -5.55
CA ASP A 141 20.06 17.44 -5.46
C ASP A 141 18.88 17.69 -4.51
N LEU A 142 17.70 17.91 -5.09
CA LEU A 142 16.48 18.16 -4.34
C LEU A 142 15.91 16.89 -3.70
N ASP A 143 16.18 15.71 -4.26
CA ASP A 143 15.70 14.45 -3.68
C ASP A 143 16.47 14.13 -2.40
N SER A 144 17.80 14.28 -2.40
CA SER A 144 18.61 14.13 -1.19
C SER A 144 18.23 15.15 -0.10
N LYS A 145 17.87 16.39 -0.48
CA LYS A 145 17.35 17.39 0.47
C LYS A 145 15.96 17.03 1.01
N ILE A 146 15.10 16.43 0.20
CA ILE A 146 13.81 15.91 0.67
C ILE A 146 14.04 14.83 1.72
N ASP A 147 14.91 13.87 1.45
CA ASP A 147 15.20 12.80 2.41
C ASP A 147 15.83 13.34 3.70
N TYR A 148 16.71 14.34 3.59
CA TYR A 148 17.23 15.04 4.76
C TYR A 148 16.13 15.74 5.56
N SER A 149 15.18 16.39 4.90
CA SER A 149 14.04 17.03 5.57
C SER A 149 13.16 16.04 6.34
N LYS A 150 12.98 14.81 5.83
CA LYS A 150 12.25 13.74 6.52
C LYS A 150 12.99 13.26 7.77
N ILE A 151 14.31 13.09 7.67
CA ILE A 151 15.17 12.72 8.82
C ILE A 151 15.04 13.79 9.91
N LEU A 152 15.20 15.06 9.55
CA LEU A 152 15.11 16.18 10.49
C LEU A 152 13.73 16.29 11.14
N PHE A 153 12.66 16.03 10.38
CA PHE A 153 11.30 16.00 10.91
C PHE A 153 11.14 14.89 11.96
N ASN A 154 11.62 13.68 11.68
CA ASN A 154 11.58 12.55 12.62
C ASN A 154 12.41 12.82 13.89
N GLU A 155 13.49 13.58 13.78
CA GLU A 155 14.32 14.02 14.91
C GLU A 155 13.72 15.21 15.70
N ASN A 156 12.57 15.74 15.29
CA ASN A 156 11.98 16.99 15.81
C ASN A 156 12.90 18.22 15.65
N ASN A 157 13.88 18.18 14.75
CA ASN A 157 14.73 19.31 14.41
C ASN A 157 14.02 20.23 13.39
N PHE A 158 12.94 20.86 13.84
CA PHE A 158 12.06 21.66 12.98
C PHE A 158 12.73 22.90 12.40
N ALA A 159 13.69 23.50 13.11
CA ALA A 159 14.38 24.70 12.62
C ALA A 159 15.14 24.40 11.33
N GLU A 160 15.98 23.37 11.34
CA GLU A 160 16.75 22.97 10.16
C GLU A 160 15.86 22.37 9.08
N CYS A 161 14.82 21.62 9.47
CA CYS A 161 13.84 21.07 8.52
C CYS A 161 13.17 22.19 7.69
N ILE A 162 12.75 23.28 8.34
CA ILE A 162 12.14 24.43 7.67
C ILE A 162 13.13 25.06 6.68
N ASP A 163 14.38 25.25 7.06
CA ASP A 163 15.40 25.85 6.19
C ASP A 163 15.62 25.01 4.93
N VAL A 164 15.78 23.69 5.08
CA VAL A 164 15.93 22.75 3.95
C VAL A 164 14.73 22.79 3.01
N LEU A 165 13.51 22.80 3.55
CA LEU A 165 12.29 22.84 2.74
C LEU A 165 12.13 24.19 2.02
N LEU A 166 12.52 25.30 2.64
CA LEU A 166 12.55 26.61 1.98
C LEU A 166 13.57 26.65 0.83
N GLU A 167 14.73 26.01 0.99
CA GLU A 167 15.70 25.87 -0.09
C GLU A 167 15.15 25.07 -1.27
N ILE A 168 14.49 23.93 -1.00
CA ILE A 168 13.84 23.12 -2.04
C ILE A 168 12.81 23.98 -2.77
N TYR A 169 11.92 24.64 -2.03
CA TYR A 169 10.85 25.47 -2.61
C TYR A 169 11.39 26.65 -3.42
N LYS A 170 12.50 27.26 -2.98
CA LYS A 170 13.17 28.35 -3.72
C LYS A 170 13.76 27.86 -5.04
N LYS A 171 14.27 26.62 -5.07
CA LYS A 171 14.89 26.04 -6.27
C LYS A 171 13.84 25.59 -7.28
N ASP A 172 12.81 24.89 -6.83
CA ASP A 172 11.69 24.43 -7.64
C ASP A 172 10.43 24.33 -6.77
N LYS A 173 9.45 25.20 -7.08
CA LYS A 173 8.19 25.33 -6.34
C LYS A 173 7.31 24.09 -6.46
N GLU A 174 7.42 23.35 -7.57
CA GLU A 174 6.57 22.21 -7.92
C GLU A 174 7.31 20.86 -7.83
N TRP A 175 8.56 20.83 -7.38
CA TRP A 175 9.32 19.58 -7.22
C TRP A 175 8.53 18.55 -6.40
N LYS A 176 8.37 17.34 -6.94
CA LYS A 176 7.55 16.25 -6.38
C LYS A 176 6.14 16.71 -6.00
N ASP A 177 5.44 17.33 -6.95
CA ASP A 177 4.07 17.87 -6.79
C ASP A 177 3.95 18.89 -5.64
N GLY A 178 4.96 19.75 -5.51
CA GLY A 178 5.01 20.80 -4.49
C GLY A 178 5.22 20.26 -3.07
N TYR A 179 6.00 19.19 -2.92
CA TYR A 179 6.28 18.53 -1.64
C TYR A 179 6.71 19.52 -0.55
N ALA A 180 7.66 20.40 -0.87
CA ALA A 180 8.24 21.32 0.10
C ALA A 180 7.19 22.25 0.75
N LYS A 181 6.28 22.80 -0.06
CA LYS A 181 5.19 23.66 0.43
C LYS A 181 4.23 22.89 1.34
N LYS A 182 3.82 21.69 0.93
CA LYS A 182 2.91 20.84 1.72
C LYS A 182 3.52 20.51 3.09
N GLN A 183 4.80 20.13 3.11
CA GLN A 183 5.51 19.79 4.34
C GLN A 183 5.70 21.01 5.27
N LEU A 184 6.06 22.17 4.72
CA LEU A 184 6.17 23.42 5.50
C LEU A 184 4.86 23.78 6.20
N LEU A 185 3.73 23.69 5.48
CA LEU A 185 2.41 23.98 6.06
C LEU A 185 2.07 23.02 7.21
N SER A 186 2.35 21.73 7.04
CA SER A 186 2.16 20.71 8.09
C SER A 186 3.00 21.00 9.34
N ILE A 187 4.28 21.38 9.18
CA ILE A 187 5.14 21.78 10.31
C ILE A 187 4.57 23.01 11.03
N PHE A 188 4.11 24.02 10.28
CA PHE A 188 3.55 25.23 10.89
C PHE A 188 2.25 24.99 11.64
N GLU A 189 1.42 24.06 11.18
CA GLU A 189 0.22 23.60 11.88
C GLU A 189 0.59 22.85 13.16
N HIS A 190 1.55 21.92 13.08
CA HIS A 190 2.03 21.16 14.23
C HIS A 190 2.62 22.04 15.34
N LEU A 191 3.44 23.02 14.98
CA LEU A 191 4.07 23.95 15.93
C LEU A 191 3.09 25.01 16.48
N GLY A 192 1.97 25.25 15.79
CA GLY A 192 0.99 26.28 16.13
C GLY A 192 1.38 27.69 15.66
N SER A 193 0.40 28.60 15.64
CA SER A 193 0.56 29.98 15.14
C SER A 193 1.46 30.85 16.01
N GLU A 194 1.54 30.56 17.30
CA GLU A 194 2.29 31.39 18.26
C GLU A 194 3.78 31.06 18.32
N ASN A 195 4.19 29.92 17.77
CA ASN A 195 5.59 29.49 17.75
C ASN A 195 6.45 30.38 16.83
N GLU A 196 7.60 30.81 17.33
CA GLU A 196 8.51 31.71 16.60
C GLU A 196 9.09 31.10 15.31
N LEU A 197 9.33 29.78 15.27
CA LEU A 197 9.76 29.08 14.05
C LEU A 197 8.65 29.11 12.99
N SER A 198 7.40 28.88 13.40
CA SER A 198 6.23 28.96 12.52
C SER A 198 6.05 30.38 11.96
N LYS A 199 6.14 31.41 12.81
CA LYS A 199 6.07 32.83 12.40
C LYS A 199 7.19 33.21 11.41
N LYS A 200 8.42 32.76 11.65
CA LYS A 200 9.56 33.02 10.74
C LYS A 200 9.41 32.26 9.42
N GLY A 201 9.11 30.96 9.48
CA GLY A 201 8.95 30.11 8.30
C GLY A 201 7.81 30.58 7.39
N ARG A 202 6.65 30.95 7.95
CA ARG A 202 5.53 31.51 7.17
C ARG A 202 5.93 32.78 6.42
N ARG A 203 6.61 33.72 7.10
CA ARG A 203 7.10 34.96 6.46
C ARG A 203 8.07 34.65 5.32
N ALA A 204 9.00 33.73 5.52
CA ALA A 204 9.94 33.31 4.47
C ALA A 204 9.22 32.67 3.28
N LEU A 205 8.30 31.74 3.52
CA LEU A 205 7.51 31.10 2.47
C LEU A 205 6.67 32.12 1.69
N THR A 206 5.99 33.04 2.38
CA THR A 206 5.24 34.13 1.76
C THR A 206 6.14 34.99 0.86
N SER A 207 7.35 35.34 1.33
CA SER A 207 8.31 36.08 0.52
C SER A 207 8.71 35.32 -0.75
N LEU A 208 8.86 33.99 -0.70
CA LEU A 208 9.19 33.18 -1.87
C LEU A 208 8.01 32.99 -2.85
N ILE A 209 6.77 33.16 -2.39
CA ILE A 209 5.57 33.11 -3.23
C ILE A 209 5.43 34.38 -4.07
N PHE A 210 5.68 35.54 -3.45
CA PHE A 210 5.47 36.86 -4.06
C PHE A 210 6.70 37.44 -4.77
N VAL A 211 7.83 36.71 -4.76
CA VAL A 211 9.01 36.95 -5.60
C VAL A 211 8.95 36.05 -6.83
#